data_AF-A0A517MKS3-F1
#
_entry.id   AF-A0A517MKS3-F1
#
_cell.length_a   1.000
_cell.length_b   1.000
_cell.length_c   1.000
_cell.angle_alpha   90.00
_cell.angle_beta   90.00
_cell.angle_gamma   90.00
#
_symmetry.space_group_name_H-M   'P 1'
#
loop_
_entity.id
_entity.type
_entity.pdbx_description
1 polymer ?
#
loop_
_entity_poly.entity_id
_entity_poly.type
_entity_poly.pdbx_seq_one_letter_code
_entity_poly.pdbx_strand_id
1 'polypeptide(L)'
;MSVKVRNFVLMCAVLAAVTCWSQAARAGMIYVGSWDVYASPLAESWNLSPPNGPLAYTGQEAAALIFGGSPGDYSISTIDINPLNINNMAWYDTIGIGESIQAEDWNVKYLGFYYGPTSGYAGGFGVAASSALVKDNLVGHGRVNYAFRSDTNAVPEPSSLGVLGVLGVGLMISVYRRRSATACASC
;
A
#
# COMPACT_ATOMS: atom_id res chain seq x y z
N MET A 1 49.01 29.66 -2.72
CA MET A 1 48.25 28.62 -3.43
C MET A 1 48.05 29.05 -4.88
N SER A 2 48.50 28.25 -5.84
CA SER A 2 48.37 28.58 -7.27
C SER A 2 46.89 28.67 -7.67
N VAL A 3 46.54 29.61 -8.56
CA VAL A 3 45.17 29.82 -9.07
C VAL A 3 44.56 28.52 -9.63
N LYS A 4 45.39 27.66 -10.21
CA LYS A 4 44.98 26.34 -10.73
C LYS A 4 44.55 25.37 -9.62
N VAL A 5 45.21 25.40 -8.47
CA VAL A 5 44.89 24.55 -7.31
C VAL A 5 43.62 25.04 -6.60
N ARG A 6 43.42 26.36 -6.52
CA ARG A 6 42.18 26.95 -5.97
C ARG A 6 40.94 26.60 -6.80
N ASN A 7 41.06 26.67 -8.13
CA ASN A 7 39.95 26.36 -9.03
C ASN A 7 39.64 24.86 -9.05
N PHE A 8 40.65 24.01 -8.91
CA PHE A 8 40.45 22.56 -8.83
C PHE A 8 39.71 22.16 -7.54
N VAL A 9 40.09 22.73 -6.39
CA VAL A 9 39.44 22.47 -5.11
C VAL A 9 37.99 22.98 -5.09
N LEU A 10 37.71 24.15 -5.68
CA LEU A 10 36.35 24.68 -5.82
C LEU A 10 35.47 23.78 -6.70
N MET A 11 36.02 23.21 -7.77
CA MET A 11 35.27 22.32 -8.67
C MET A 11 34.93 20.99 -7.98
N CYS A 12 35.84 20.42 -7.19
CA CYS A 12 35.59 19.22 -6.39
C CYS A 12 34.57 19.47 -5.27
N ALA A 13 34.58 20.66 -4.65
CA ALA A 13 33.59 21.03 -3.62
C ALA A 13 32.17 21.18 -4.20
N VAL A 14 32.03 21.72 -5.42
CA VAL A 14 30.74 21.82 -6.12
C VAL A 14 30.22 20.44 -6.53
N LEU A 15 31.09 19.53 -6.98
CA LEU A 15 30.72 18.16 -7.32
C LEU A 15 30.31 17.33 -6.09
N ALA A 16 30.94 17.52 -4.94
CA ALA A 16 30.59 16.85 -3.69
C ALA A 16 29.30 17.37 -3.04
N ALA A 17 28.95 18.64 -3.27
CA ALA A 17 27.71 19.23 -2.75
C ALA A 17 26.44 18.74 -3.49
N VAL A 18 26.57 18.28 -4.73
CA VAL A 18 25.42 17.85 -5.58
C VAL A 18 25.01 16.39 -5.33
N THR A 19 25.88 15.55 -4.73
CA THR A 19 25.60 14.11 -4.55
C THR A 19 24.86 13.74 -3.26
N CYS A 20 24.60 14.67 -2.35
CA CYS A 20 24.15 14.32 -1.00
C CYS A 20 22.64 14.21 -0.75
N TRP A 21 21.78 14.37 -1.76
CA TRP A 21 20.33 14.36 -1.53
C TRP A 21 19.58 13.52 -2.57
N SER A 22 19.98 12.26 -2.73
CA SER A 22 19.10 11.25 -3.33
C SER A 22 18.32 10.55 -2.20
N GLN A 23 17.30 11.21 -1.66
CA GLN A 23 16.29 10.52 -0.86
C GLN A 23 15.49 9.65 -1.82
N ALA A 24 15.64 8.32 -1.72
CA ALA A 24 14.74 7.41 -2.42
C ALA A 24 13.32 7.63 -1.88
N ALA A 25 12.40 8.06 -2.73
CA ALA A 25 10.98 8.09 -2.41
C ALA A 25 10.53 6.67 -2.04
N ARG A 26 10.13 6.46 -0.78
CA ARG A 26 9.40 5.25 -0.39
C ARG A 26 7.93 5.64 -0.33
N ALA A 27 7.10 5.06 -1.21
CA ALA A 27 5.66 5.07 -1.02
C ALA A 27 5.39 4.40 0.34
N GLY A 28 5.00 5.20 1.34
CA GLY A 28 4.62 4.72 2.66
C GLY A 28 3.18 4.22 2.64
N MET A 29 2.83 3.31 3.53
CA MET A 29 1.41 2.97 3.75
C MET A 29 0.78 4.01 4.68
N ILE A 30 -0.41 4.49 4.33
CA ILE A 30 -1.22 5.44 5.11
C ILE A 30 -2.44 4.75 5.67
N TYR A 31 -2.78 5.05 6.92
CA TYR A 31 -4.00 4.56 7.56
C TYR A 31 -5.23 5.25 6.96
N VAL A 32 -6.23 4.46 6.56
CA VAL A 32 -7.47 4.95 5.94
C VAL A 32 -8.64 4.93 6.93
N GLY A 33 -8.71 3.90 7.75
CA GLY A 33 -9.82 3.70 8.68
C GLY A 33 -9.85 2.28 9.23
N SER A 34 -10.82 2.00 10.09
CA SER A 34 -10.99 0.69 10.70
C SER A 34 -12.45 0.31 10.81
N TRP A 35 -12.73 -0.99 10.88
CA TRP A 35 -14.06 -1.51 11.16
C TRP A 35 -14.00 -2.71 12.08
N ASP A 36 -15.01 -2.84 12.93
CA ASP A 36 -15.22 -4.04 13.73
C ASP A 36 -16.12 -5.00 12.93
N VAL A 37 -15.72 -6.27 12.81
CA VAL A 37 -16.44 -7.27 12.01
C VAL A 37 -17.89 -7.45 12.50
N TYR A 38 -18.11 -7.43 13.82
CA TYR A 38 -19.43 -7.62 14.42
C TYR A 38 -20.22 -6.32 14.51
N ALA A 39 -19.54 -5.21 14.83
CA ALA A 39 -20.17 -3.94 15.17
C ALA A 39 -20.32 -2.97 13.98
N SER A 40 -19.77 -3.31 12.81
CA SER A 40 -19.88 -2.44 11.64
C SER A 40 -21.35 -2.23 11.27
N PRO A 41 -21.79 -0.98 11.00
CA PRO A 41 -23.14 -0.71 10.53
C PRO A 41 -23.45 -1.37 9.17
N LEU A 42 -22.42 -1.71 8.40
CA LEU A 42 -22.55 -2.41 7.12
C LEU A 42 -22.51 -3.94 7.27
N ALA A 43 -22.20 -4.47 8.46
CA ALA A 43 -22.26 -5.91 8.67
C ALA A 43 -23.72 -6.35 8.65
N GLU A 44 -24.05 -7.26 7.74
CA GLU A 44 -25.37 -7.86 7.66
C GLU A 44 -25.45 -9.10 8.56
N SER A 45 -26.63 -9.35 9.14
CA SER A 45 -26.91 -10.59 9.87
C SER A 45 -27.44 -11.67 8.95
N TRP A 46 -27.38 -12.91 9.42
CA TRP A 46 -28.05 -14.04 8.81
C TRP A 46 -29.54 -13.77 8.51
N ASN A 47 -30.01 -14.23 7.36
CA ASN A 47 -31.42 -14.25 6.97
C ASN A 47 -31.77 -15.61 6.34
N LEU A 48 -32.93 -16.14 6.71
CA LEU A 48 -33.47 -17.42 6.23
C LEU A 48 -34.15 -17.34 4.84
N SER A 49 -34.27 -16.14 4.26
CA SER A 49 -34.83 -15.97 2.91
C SER A 49 -33.74 -16.20 1.85
N PRO A 50 -34.04 -16.91 0.74
CA PRO A 50 -33.12 -17.09 -0.38
C PRO A 50 -32.51 -15.74 -0.82
N PRO A 51 -31.18 -15.63 -1.00
CA PRO A 51 -30.20 -16.72 -1.15
C PRO A 51 -29.71 -17.38 0.14
N ASN A 52 -30.35 -17.13 1.29
CA ASN A 52 -30.01 -17.65 2.61
C ASN A 52 -28.64 -17.12 3.04
N GLY A 53 -28.57 -15.82 3.31
CA GLY A 53 -27.37 -15.19 3.88
C GLY A 53 -26.86 -13.99 3.08
N PRO A 54 -26.06 -13.12 3.74
CA PRO A 54 -25.45 -11.97 3.12
C PRO A 54 -24.29 -12.34 2.19
N LEU A 55 -23.79 -11.36 1.45
CA LEU A 55 -22.53 -11.50 0.71
C LEU A 55 -21.34 -11.67 1.67
N ALA A 56 -20.36 -12.47 1.24
CA ALA A 56 -19.09 -12.62 1.93
C ALA A 56 -18.02 -11.75 1.29
N TYR A 57 -17.20 -11.15 2.16
CA TYR A 57 -16.14 -10.24 1.80
C TYR A 57 -14.81 -10.69 2.39
N THR A 58 -13.75 -10.65 1.60
CA THR A 58 -12.38 -10.64 2.13
C THR A 58 -12.14 -9.37 2.95
N GLY A 59 -11.06 -9.30 3.73
CA GLY A 59 -10.66 -8.08 4.43
C GLY A 59 -10.48 -6.90 3.46
N GLN A 60 -9.85 -7.16 2.32
CA GLN A 60 -9.66 -6.17 1.24
C GLN A 60 -10.98 -5.75 0.56
N GLU A 61 -11.87 -6.72 0.26
CA GLU A 61 -13.18 -6.40 -0.34
C GLU A 61 -14.04 -5.58 0.63
N ALA A 62 -14.01 -5.89 1.93
CA ALA A 62 -14.70 -5.12 2.96
C ALA A 62 -14.16 -3.69 3.05
N ALA A 63 -12.83 -3.51 3.03
CA ALA A 63 -12.22 -2.18 3.03
C ALA A 63 -12.63 -1.36 1.80
N ALA A 64 -12.66 -1.97 0.61
CA ALA A 64 -13.11 -1.31 -0.62
C ALA A 64 -14.60 -0.93 -0.57
N LEU A 65 -15.44 -1.77 0.03
CA LEU A 65 -16.86 -1.46 0.22
C LEU A 65 -17.06 -0.27 1.18
N ILE A 66 -16.33 -0.23 2.30
CA ILE A 66 -16.48 0.79 3.34
C ILE A 66 -15.85 2.13 2.92
N PHE A 67 -14.65 2.10 2.34
CA PHE A 67 -13.81 3.26 2.13
C PHE A 67 -13.62 3.61 0.63
N GLY A 68 -14.29 2.89 -0.28
CA GLY A 68 -14.27 3.10 -1.73
C GLY A 68 -13.07 2.47 -2.44
N GLY A 69 -12.97 2.63 -3.76
CA GLY A 69 -11.86 2.11 -4.58
C GLY A 69 -11.94 0.60 -4.84
N SER A 70 -10.79 -0.06 -5.01
CA SER A 70 -10.68 -1.48 -5.33
C SER A 70 -10.03 -2.29 -4.20
N PRO A 71 -10.35 -3.60 -4.06
CA PRO A 71 -9.77 -4.44 -3.00
C PRO A 71 -8.24 -4.43 -2.99
N GLY A 72 -7.61 -4.47 -4.17
CA GLY A 72 -6.16 -4.46 -4.32
C GLY A 72 -5.47 -3.16 -3.91
N ASP A 73 -6.22 -2.08 -3.65
CA ASP A 73 -5.64 -0.85 -3.14
C ASP A 73 -5.26 -0.95 -1.65
N TYR A 74 -5.80 -1.94 -0.94
CA TYR A 74 -5.73 -2.03 0.51
C TYR A 74 -4.77 -3.10 1.02
N SER A 75 -4.10 -2.80 2.12
CA SER A 75 -3.55 -3.81 3.03
C SER A 75 -4.22 -3.66 4.39
N ILE A 76 -4.45 -4.79 5.05
CA ILE A 76 -5.21 -4.90 6.28
C ILE A 76 -4.27 -5.34 7.41
N SER A 77 -4.52 -4.80 8.60
CA SER A 77 -3.91 -5.26 9.84
C SER A 77 -4.98 -5.60 10.87
N THR A 78 -4.67 -6.57 11.72
CA THR A 78 -5.44 -6.88 12.95
C THR A 78 -4.77 -6.35 14.21
N ILE A 79 -3.66 -5.60 14.09
CA ILE A 79 -2.83 -5.17 15.23
C ILE A 79 -3.22 -3.77 15.69
N ASP A 80 -2.92 -2.75 14.90
CA ASP A 80 -3.17 -1.34 15.23
C ASP A 80 -3.12 -0.44 13.97
N ILE A 81 -3.15 0.88 14.19
CA ILE A 81 -3.11 1.92 13.16
C ILE A 81 -1.69 2.25 12.65
N ASN A 82 -0.64 1.63 13.18
CA ASN A 82 0.74 1.91 12.78
C ASN A 82 1.07 1.17 11.48
N PRO A 83 1.42 1.87 10.38
CA PRO A 83 1.74 1.23 9.11
C PRO A 83 2.93 0.26 9.14
N LEU A 84 3.79 0.33 10.17
CA LEU A 84 4.89 -0.61 10.36
C LEU A 84 4.45 -1.97 10.95
N ASN A 85 3.22 -2.05 11.45
CA ASN A 85 2.63 -3.24 12.08
C ASN A 85 1.60 -3.93 11.17
N ILE A 86 1.61 -3.65 9.86
CA ILE A 86 0.74 -4.35 8.90
C ILE A 86 1.16 -5.82 8.85
N ASN A 87 0.23 -6.72 9.19
CA ASN A 87 0.46 -8.17 9.19
C ASN A 87 -0.21 -8.90 8.03
N ASN A 88 -0.93 -8.19 7.15
CA ASN A 88 -1.68 -8.74 6.02
C ASN A 88 -2.72 -9.79 6.44
N MET A 89 -3.25 -9.64 7.65
CA MET A 89 -4.31 -10.49 8.18
C MET A 89 -5.57 -9.65 8.40
N ALA A 90 -6.72 -10.32 8.42
CA ALA A 90 -7.98 -9.74 8.83
C ALA A 90 -8.72 -10.68 9.79
N TRP A 91 -9.54 -10.11 10.65
CA TRP A 91 -10.58 -10.78 11.41
C TRP A 91 -11.75 -11.13 10.50
N TYR A 92 -12.29 -12.32 10.70
CA TYR A 92 -13.44 -12.86 9.98
C TYR A 92 -14.46 -13.44 10.97
N ASP A 93 -15.75 -13.29 10.65
CA ASP A 93 -16.80 -14.18 11.12
C ASP A 93 -16.73 -15.44 10.26
N THR A 94 -16.69 -16.62 10.88
CA THR A 94 -16.57 -17.92 10.20
C THR A 94 -17.64 -18.87 10.67
N ILE A 95 -18.34 -19.48 9.72
CA ILE A 95 -19.50 -20.30 10.02
C ILE A 95 -19.12 -21.50 10.89
N GLY A 96 -19.87 -21.72 11.97
CA GLY A 96 -19.68 -22.85 12.87
C GLY A 96 -18.44 -22.72 13.77
N ILE A 97 -17.70 -21.62 13.66
CA ILE A 97 -16.50 -21.33 14.45
C ILE A 97 -16.66 -20.03 15.25
N GLY A 98 -17.17 -18.97 14.62
CA GLY A 98 -17.21 -17.63 15.19
C GLY A 98 -16.02 -16.81 14.71
N GLU A 99 -15.14 -16.39 15.62
CA GLU A 99 -13.98 -15.58 15.24
C GLU A 99 -12.89 -16.41 14.57
N SER A 100 -12.29 -15.86 13.52
CA SER A 100 -11.02 -16.35 12.98
C SER A 100 -10.16 -15.22 12.45
N ILE A 101 -8.84 -15.44 12.46
CA ILE A 101 -7.87 -14.57 11.79
C ILE A 101 -7.37 -15.32 10.57
N GLN A 102 -7.50 -14.72 9.40
CA GLN A 102 -7.05 -15.28 8.12
C GLN A 102 -6.31 -14.22 7.32
N ALA A 103 -5.67 -14.63 6.21
CA ALA A 103 -5.07 -13.68 5.28
C ALA A 103 -6.12 -12.64 4.81
N GLU A 104 -5.70 -11.41 4.55
CA GLU A 104 -6.57 -10.29 4.14
C GLU A 104 -7.38 -10.54 2.85
N ASP A 105 -6.93 -11.50 2.04
CA ASP A 105 -7.52 -11.96 0.78
C ASP A 105 -8.17 -13.35 0.91
N TRP A 106 -8.25 -13.91 2.12
CA TRP A 106 -8.82 -15.22 2.37
C TRP A 106 -10.26 -15.29 1.88
N ASN A 107 -10.51 -16.23 0.97
CA ASN A 107 -11.76 -16.32 0.25
C ASN A 107 -12.28 -17.76 0.22
N VAL A 108 -13.19 -18.05 1.14
CA VAL A 108 -14.00 -19.25 1.12
C VAL A 108 -15.45 -18.79 1.14
N LYS A 109 -16.05 -18.63 -0.04
CA LYS A 109 -17.44 -18.20 -0.22
C LYS A 109 -18.11 -18.99 -1.34
N TYR A 110 -19.42 -19.22 -1.22
CA TYR A 110 -20.17 -19.94 -2.24
C TYR A 110 -20.84 -18.95 -3.19
N LEU A 111 -20.38 -18.86 -4.44
CA LEU A 111 -20.90 -17.90 -5.43
C LEU A 111 -20.96 -16.45 -4.91
N GLY A 112 -20.03 -16.06 -4.04
CA GLY A 112 -19.99 -14.74 -3.41
C GLY A 112 -20.74 -14.61 -2.08
N PHE A 113 -21.52 -15.60 -1.68
CA PHE A 113 -22.32 -15.57 -0.46
C PHE A 113 -21.58 -16.17 0.73
N TYR A 114 -21.87 -15.60 1.91
CA TYR A 114 -21.37 -16.09 3.19
C TYR A 114 -21.81 -17.51 3.46
N TYR A 115 -23.07 -17.85 3.15
CA TYR A 115 -23.51 -19.23 3.09
C TYR A 115 -23.85 -19.60 1.65
N GLY A 116 -23.49 -20.81 1.23
CA GLY A 116 -24.14 -21.43 0.08
C GLY A 116 -25.57 -21.87 0.41
N PRO A 117 -26.29 -22.54 -0.50
CA PRO A 117 -27.51 -23.24 -0.09
C PRO A 117 -27.17 -24.14 1.10
N THR A 118 -28.05 -24.19 2.10
CA THR A 118 -27.84 -24.99 3.32
C THR A 118 -27.55 -26.47 3.04
N SER A 119 -27.99 -26.97 1.87
CA SER A 119 -27.69 -28.32 1.36
C SER A 119 -26.25 -28.55 0.90
N GLY A 120 -25.45 -27.49 0.70
CA GLY A 120 -24.03 -27.54 0.31
C GLY A 120 -23.04 -27.29 1.45
N TYR A 121 -23.52 -27.04 2.67
CA TYR A 121 -22.66 -26.80 3.83
C TYR A 121 -22.13 -28.12 4.40
N ALA A 122 -20.96 -28.55 3.92
CA ALA A 122 -20.19 -29.61 4.57
C ALA A 122 -19.44 -28.99 5.75
N GLY A 123 -20.04 -28.96 6.94
CA GLY A 123 -19.51 -28.33 8.16
C GLY A 123 -18.20 -28.93 8.69
N GLY A 124 -17.13 -28.84 7.90
CA GLY A 124 -15.78 -29.23 8.27
C GLY A 124 -14.97 -28.05 8.77
N PHE A 125 -14.28 -28.24 9.89
CA PHE A 125 -13.26 -27.32 10.39
C PHE A 125 -12.20 -27.07 9.29
N GLY A 126 -11.98 -25.79 8.94
CA GLY A 126 -10.91 -25.36 8.01
C GLY A 126 -11.32 -25.05 6.57
N VAL A 127 -12.58 -25.32 6.18
CA VAL A 127 -13.17 -24.95 4.87
C VAL A 127 -14.53 -24.26 5.03
N ALA A 128 -14.83 -23.79 6.24
CA ALA A 128 -16.03 -23.03 6.50
C ALA A 128 -15.94 -21.66 5.83
N ALA A 129 -17.06 -21.19 5.31
CA ALA A 129 -17.09 -19.87 4.71
C ALA A 129 -16.88 -18.78 5.76
N SER A 130 -16.17 -17.74 5.34
CA SER A 130 -15.67 -16.68 6.20
C SER A 130 -15.94 -15.33 5.56
N SER A 131 -16.32 -14.33 6.35
CA SER A 131 -16.47 -12.95 5.88
C SER A 131 -15.91 -11.96 6.90
N ALA A 132 -15.17 -10.97 6.41
CA ALA A 132 -14.66 -9.85 7.20
C ALA A 132 -15.71 -8.76 7.45
N LEU A 133 -16.96 -8.97 6.98
CA LEU A 133 -18.06 -8.02 7.10
C LEU A 133 -19.43 -8.71 7.19
N VAL A 134 -19.61 -9.63 8.14
CA VAL A 134 -20.89 -10.27 8.48
C VAL A 134 -20.96 -10.44 9.99
N LYS A 135 -22.16 -10.35 10.55
CA LYS A 135 -22.44 -10.58 11.97
C LYS A 135 -23.38 -11.76 12.17
N ASP A 136 -22.80 -12.93 12.45
CA ASP A 136 -23.53 -14.18 12.60
C ASP A 136 -22.97 -15.09 13.70
N ASN A 137 -21.84 -15.75 13.46
CA ASN A 137 -21.26 -16.70 14.43
C ASN A 137 -20.28 -15.99 15.38
N LEU A 138 -19.69 -14.88 14.95
CA LEU A 138 -18.88 -14.01 15.79
C LEU A 138 -19.82 -13.27 16.75
N VAL A 139 -19.51 -13.31 18.05
CA VAL A 139 -20.28 -12.59 19.07
C VAL A 139 -19.37 -11.62 19.82
N GLY A 140 -19.82 -10.37 19.92
CA GLY A 140 -19.18 -9.33 20.71
C GLY A 140 -18.21 -8.45 19.94
N HIS A 141 -17.92 -7.29 20.52
CA HIS A 141 -17.04 -6.26 19.95
C HIS A 141 -15.55 -6.59 20.14
N GLY A 142 -14.68 -5.88 19.44
CA GLY A 142 -13.22 -5.90 19.60
C GLY A 142 -12.45 -6.58 18.45
N ARG A 143 -13.13 -7.01 17.38
CA ARG A 143 -12.48 -7.71 16.25
C ARG A 143 -12.32 -6.71 15.14
N VAL A 144 -11.32 -5.86 15.30
CA VAL A 144 -11.11 -4.66 14.49
C VAL A 144 -10.07 -4.92 13.42
N ASN A 145 -10.45 -4.62 12.18
CA ASN A 145 -9.56 -4.57 11.02
C ASN A 145 -9.17 -3.11 10.75
N TYR A 146 -7.89 -2.88 10.49
CA TYR A 146 -7.32 -1.58 10.16
C TYR A 146 -6.90 -1.58 8.69
N ALA A 147 -7.46 -0.68 7.89
CA ALA A 147 -7.16 -0.54 6.45
C ALA A 147 -6.07 0.50 6.20
N PHE A 148 -5.14 0.13 5.33
CA PHE A 148 -4.06 0.97 4.85
C PHE A 148 -4.03 1.02 3.33
N ARG A 149 -3.52 2.12 2.78
CA ARG A 149 -3.32 2.32 1.33
C ARG A 149 -1.94 2.87 1.06
N SER A 150 -1.41 2.67 -0.15
CA SER A 150 -0.17 3.32 -0.56
C SER A 150 -0.34 4.83 -0.67
N ASP A 151 0.57 5.60 -0.08
CA ASP A 151 0.64 7.05 -0.25
C ASP A 151 1.25 7.37 -1.62
N THR A 152 0.38 7.59 -2.59
CA THR A 152 0.77 7.99 -3.94
C THR A 152 1.20 9.46 -4.02
N ASN A 153 0.98 10.26 -2.97
CA ASN A 153 1.42 11.66 -2.91
C ASN A 153 2.87 11.80 -2.42
N ALA A 154 3.44 10.73 -1.83
CA ALA A 154 4.84 10.66 -1.40
C ALA A 154 5.81 10.28 -2.53
N VAL A 155 5.51 10.62 -3.78
CA VAL A 155 6.44 10.47 -4.91
C VAL A 155 7.10 11.81 -5.23
N PRO A 156 8.23 12.17 -4.57
CA PRO A 156 9.16 13.14 -5.11
C PRO A 156 9.56 12.76 -6.54
N GLU A 157 9.46 13.75 -7.45
CA GLU A 157 9.91 13.66 -8.84
C GLU A 157 11.24 12.88 -8.91
N PRO A 158 11.34 11.84 -9.78
CA PRO A 158 12.53 11.04 -9.83
C PRO A 158 13.73 11.94 -10.15
N SER A 159 14.83 11.68 -9.43
CA SER A 159 16.13 12.33 -9.58
C SER A 159 16.69 12.31 -11.02
N SER A 160 16.01 11.66 -11.96
CA SER A 160 16.18 11.81 -13.41
C SER A 160 16.22 13.26 -13.87
N LEU A 161 15.44 14.19 -13.30
CA LEU A 161 15.57 15.62 -13.63
C LEU A 161 16.92 16.21 -13.16
N GLY A 162 17.41 15.75 -12.00
CA GLY A 162 18.74 16.09 -11.51
C GLY A 162 19.85 15.52 -12.39
N VAL A 163 19.72 14.27 -12.85
CA VAL A 163 20.68 13.62 -13.76
C VAL A 163 20.69 14.29 -15.14
N LEU A 164 19.50 14.61 -15.70
CA LEU A 164 19.38 15.32 -16.98
C LEU A 164 19.96 16.74 -16.88
N GLY A 165 19.68 17.44 -15.77
CA GLY A 165 20.22 18.77 -15.49
C GLY A 165 21.74 18.78 -15.37
N VAL A 166 22.33 17.82 -14.66
CA VAL A 166 23.80 17.71 -14.50
C VAL A 166 24.49 17.33 -15.81
N LEU A 167 23.91 16.39 -16.58
CA LEU A 167 24.44 16.02 -17.90
C LEU A 167 24.33 17.18 -18.90
N GLY A 168 23.23 17.92 -18.90
CA GLY A 168 23.03 19.10 -19.74
C GLY A 168 24.03 20.22 -19.44
N VAL A 169 24.25 20.53 -18.16
CA VAL A 169 25.25 21.52 -17.74
C VAL A 169 26.68 21.05 -18.05
N GLY A 170 26.98 19.76 -17.85
CA GLY A 170 28.28 19.17 -18.19
C GLY A 170 28.61 19.27 -19.68
N LEU A 171 27.62 19.02 -20.55
CA LEU A 171 27.77 19.18 -22.00
C LEU A 171 28.00 20.65 -22.40
N MET A 172 27.26 21.59 -21.82
CA MET A 172 27.43 23.02 -22.09
C MET A 172 28.82 23.53 -21.69
N ILE A 173 29.35 23.10 -20.54
CA ILE A 173 30.72 23.43 -20.11
C ILE A 173 31.76 22.83 -21.06
N SER A 174 31.54 21.60 -21.54
CA SER A 174 32.46 20.93 -22.47
C SER A 174 32.54 21.64 -23.83
N VAL A 175 31.41 22.13 -24.35
CA VAL A 175 31.33 22.88 -25.61
C VAL A 175 31.97 24.26 -25.45
N TYR A 176 31.73 24.94 -24.33
CA TYR A 176 32.32 26.26 -24.06
C TYR A 176 33.86 26.19 -24.00
N ARG A 177 34.42 25.18 -23.32
CA ARG A 177 35.88 25.00 -23.21
C ARG A 177 36.55 24.67 -24.55
N ARG A 178 35.86 23.98 -25.46
CA ARG A 178 36.38 23.70 -26.82
C ARG A 178 36.50 24.98 -27.65
N ARG A 179 35.56 25.91 -27.54
CA ARG A 179 35.57 27.17 -28.31
C ARG A 179 36.65 28.14 -27.83
N SER A 180 36.96 28.17 -26.53
CA SER A 180 38.03 29.01 -25.99
C SER A 180 39.44 28.53 -26.35
N ALA A 181 39.64 27.22 -26.55
CA ALA A 181 40.95 26.67 -26.94
C ALA A 181 41.32 27.00 -28.40
N THR A 182 40.33 27.06 -29.30
CA THR A 182 40.56 27.37 -30.72
C THR A 182 40.86 28.86 -30.96
N ALA A 183 40.41 29.76 -30.07
CA ALA A 183 40.62 31.20 -30.21
C ALA A 183 42.06 31.66 -29.89
N CYS A 184 42.88 30.81 -29.26
CA CYS A 184 44.25 31.14 -28.86
C CYS A 184 45.33 30.51 -29.77
N ALA A 185 44.92 29.75 -30.79
CA ALA A 185 45.82 29.08 -31.74
C ALA A 185 46.04 29.85 -33.06
N SER A 186 45.54 31.09 -33.13
CA SER A 186 45.70 31.98 -34.29
C SER A 186 46.51 33.21 -33.88
N CYS A 187 47.83 33.06 -33.78
CA CYS A 187 48.83 34.14 -33.75
C CYS A 187 50.10 33.65 -34.45
#